data_AF-A0A5B8S2Y8-F1
#
_entry.id   AF-A0A5B8S2Y8-F1
#
_cell.length_a   1.000
_cell.length_b   1.000
_cell.length_c   1.000
_cell.angle_alpha   90.00
_cell.angle_beta   90.00
_cell.angle_gamma   90.00
#
_symmetry.space_group_name_H-M   'P 1'
#
loop_
_entity.id
_entity.type
_entity.pdbx_description
1 polymer ?
#
loop_
_entity_poly.entity_id
_entity_poly.type
_entity_poly.pdbx_seq_one_letter_code
_entity_poly.pdbx_strand_id
1 'polypeptide(L)'
;MTVISQALRHAALHRLLQVRRPDLLQRNRMAWQAWVKMRQADLPDPSLSRIHIVVPIQTIQDVALYPGLLQLLQVPGLLPLVVLVLPDRTAARLAWIEAMLEGWASLVTIESSADWAISSAKLPATNRLVSFRFPGTFCTAADILIARDWDDADWGRLAASTRPAKAAWIGPVQDFEGEASQPQLPELESHFGSLCEPSIELGNASVAAPSHSERAPTKAHYRPQSIVLENIAPGDLVAVSTVQDGQSVVTALQPACLRDERGGLSLPLPPRFATVAEQCLDVHLISELGGVRGLNLTAHTNPTAIQSWMLSAFLNRGGAGNPVVTAFAQGAGCRIAYAEDELDETESLGSIPVVWGVLRGSDAIIARAKAKGLHFYYIDHAYFDRGHGKSYRITRNGYEAGPVRKCPDDRFRNLGITIEPWRKSGRSIIVCPPTDFFAAAHNCENWLDDTLAQLRLETDRPILIRTKPRTGEPFLPLQEALLDAHALVTHSSNVAIEAACLGTPVFVSPTSAAAPIGRTDFGMIESPRYPKRDGWLAHLAYSQFTLEEFASGAAWALMREHEERDFV
;
A
#
# COMPACT_ATOMS: atom_id res chain seq x y z
N MET A 1 19.15 31.23 -5.24
CA MET A 1 17.87 31.00 -5.95
C MET A 1 17.93 29.88 -7.01
N THR A 2 19.05 29.18 -7.17
CA THR A 2 19.35 28.29 -8.32
C THR A 2 19.02 26.81 -8.08
N VAL A 3 19.33 26.25 -6.90
CA VAL A 3 19.15 24.82 -6.57
C VAL A 3 17.67 24.43 -6.40
N ILE A 4 16.89 25.26 -5.70
CA ILE A 4 15.44 25.05 -5.48
C ILE A 4 14.67 25.02 -6.82
N SER A 5 15.07 25.86 -7.78
CA SER A 5 14.47 25.91 -9.12
C SER A 5 14.72 24.62 -9.92
N GLN A 6 15.91 24.01 -9.77
CA GLN A 6 16.29 22.79 -10.49
C GLN A 6 15.60 21.55 -9.91
N ALA A 7 15.54 21.44 -8.58
CA ALA A 7 14.82 20.36 -7.90
C ALA A 7 13.32 20.37 -8.24
N LEU A 8 12.69 21.55 -8.28
CA LEU A 8 11.28 21.71 -8.65
C LEU A 8 11.01 21.31 -10.12
N ARG A 9 11.94 21.59 -11.04
CA ARG A 9 11.82 21.19 -12.45
C ARG A 9 12.00 19.68 -12.64
N HIS A 10 12.96 19.05 -11.97
CA HIS A 10 13.11 17.59 -11.97
C HIS A 10 11.87 16.90 -11.43
N ALA A 11 11.36 17.35 -10.27
CA ALA A 11 10.14 16.82 -9.70
C ALA A 11 8.92 16.99 -10.62
N ALA A 12 8.79 18.15 -11.29
CA ALA A 12 7.72 18.40 -12.24
C ALA A 12 7.81 17.51 -13.49
N LEU A 13 9.00 17.32 -14.05
CA LEU A 13 9.21 16.46 -15.22
C LEU A 13 9.02 14.98 -14.89
N HIS A 14 9.52 14.54 -13.73
CA HIS A 14 9.30 13.17 -13.25
C HIS A 14 7.80 12.90 -13.10
N ARG A 15 7.05 13.79 -12.43
CA ARG A 15 5.58 13.68 -12.33
C ARG A 15 4.91 13.70 -13.70
N LEU A 16 5.34 14.58 -14.60
CA LEU A 16 4.79 14.68 -15.94
C LEU A 16 4.98 13.39 -16.74
N LEU A 17 6.19 12.81 -16.75
CA LEU A 17 6.48 11.56 -17.43
C LEU A 17 5.78 10.37 -16.78
N GLN A 18 5.67 10.36 -15.45
CA GLN A 18 4.94 9.32 -14.72
C GLN A 18 3.45 9.31 -15.09
N VAL A 19 2.85 10.48 -15.29
CA VAL A 19 1.44 10.60 -15.70
C VAL A 19 1.25 10.37 -17.20
N ARG A 20 2.14 10.92 -18.04
CA ARG A 20 1.93 10.96 -19.50
C ARG A 20 2.54 9.79 -20.26
N ARG A 21 3.66 9.23 -19.76
CA ARG A 21 4.48 8.19 -20.43
C ARG A 21 5.13 7.22 -19.43
N PRO A 22 4.34 6.53 -18.59
CA PRO A 22 4.88 5.55 -17.63
C PRO A 22 5.62 4.39 -18.32
N ASP A 23 5.20 4.04 -19.55
CA ASP A 23 5.84 3.06 -20.42
C ASP A 23 7.31 3.39 -20.70
N LEU A 24 7.59 4.67 -21.00
CA LEU A 24 8.93 5.14 -21.31
C LEU A 24 9.82 5.13 -20.08
N LEU A 25 9.31 5.58 -18.92
CA LEU A 25 10.04 5.54 -17.65
C LEU A 25 10.41 4.11 -17.25
N GLN A 26 9.48 3.17 -17.38
CA GLN A 26 9.72 1.77 -17.06
C GLN A 26 10.77 1.15 -17.99
N ARG A 27 10.66 1.38 -19.31
CA ARG A 27 11.68 0.94 -20.28
C ARG A 27 13.05 1.53 -19.97
N ASN A 28 13.10 2.79 -19.60
CA ASN A 28 14.34 3.49 -19.24
C ASN A 28 14.99 2.91 -17.97
N ARG A 29 14.19 2.60 -16.95
CA ARG A 29 14.67 1.90 -15.74
C ARG A 29 15.22 0.52 -16.08
N MET A 30 14.52 -0.25 -16.91
CA MET A 30 14.99 -1.56 -17.35
C MET A 30 16.32 -1.47 -18.12
N ALA A 31 16.47 -0.46 -18.98
CA ALA A 31 17.71 -0.21 -19.71
C ALA A 31 18.89 0.11 -18.77
N TRP A 32 18.67 0.96 -17.76
CA TRP A 32 19.67 1.25 -16.73
C TRP A 32 20.08 -0.02 -15.98
N GLN A 33 19.11 -0.78 -15.48
CA GLN A 33 19.36 -2.02 -14.73
C GLN A 33 20.08 -3.08 -15.57
N ALA A 34 19.70 -3.23 -16.85
CA ALA A 34 20.37 -4.14 -17.77
C ALA A 34 21.84 -3.75 -17.98
N TRP A 35 22.13 -2.46 -18.14
CA TRP A 35 23.50 -1.96 -18.27
C TRP A 35 24.31 -2.19 -16.99
N VAL A 36 23.77 -1.86 -15.82
CA VAL A 36 24.42 -2.10 -14.53
C VAL A 36 24.74 -3.58 -14.33
N LYS A 37 23.80 -4.47 -14.65
CA LYS A 37 23.99 -5.93 -14.55
C LYS A 37 25.09 -6.44 -15.49
N MET A 38 25.15 -5.91 -16.71
CA MET A 38 26.24 -6.22 -17.64
C MET A 38 27.61 -5.85 -17.05
N ARG A 39 27.70 -4.71 -16.32
CA ARG A 39 28.96 -4.27 -15.69
C ARG A 39 29.41 -5.10 -14.50
N GLN A 40 28.48 -5.75 -13.80
CA GLN A 40 28.85 -6.68 -12.73
C GLN A 40 29.57 -7.92 -13.29
N ALA A 41 29.28 -8.31 -14.53
CA ALA A 41 29.89 -9.47 -15.18
C ALA A 41 31.24 -9.16 -15.85
N ASP A 42 31.49 -7.90 -16.21
CA ASP A 42 32.68 -7.46 -16.94
C ASP A 42 33.18 -6.13 -16.37
N LEU A 43 34.09 -6.22 -15.38
CA LEU A 43 34.70 -5.07 -14.73
C LEU A 43 35.70 -4.42 -15.70
N PRO A 44 35.51 -3.13 -16.06
CA PRO A 44 36.31 -2.54 -17.11
C PRO A 44 37.72 -2.20 -16.59
N ASP A 45 38.76 -2.47 -17.40
CA ASP A 45 40.18 -2.19 -17.11
C ASP A 45 40.46 -0.67 -17.03
N PRO A 46 40.81 -0.12 -15.85
CA PRO A 46 40.96 1.32 -15.63
C PRO A 46 42.12 1.96 -16.43
N SER A 47 43.01 1.18 -17.04
CA SER A 47 44.12 1.66 -17.87
C SER A 47 43.72 2.03 -19.30
N LEU A 48 42.52 1.63 -19.76
CA LEU A 48 42.05 1.89 -21.12
C LEU A 48 41.40 3.28 -21.26
N SER A 49 41.53 3.87 -22.46
CA SER A 49 40.89 5.15 -22.80
C SER A 49 39.37 5.03 -22.80
N ARG A 50 38.65 5.98 -22.17
CA ARG A 50 37.19 5.89 -21.99
C ARG A 50 36.45 7.20 -22.26
N ILE A 51 35.15 7.03 -22.52
CA ILE A 51 34.19 8.12 -22.46
C ILE A 51 33.66 8.25 -21.02
N HIS A 52 33.75 9.44 -20.45
CA HIS A 52 33.21 9.79 -19.15
C HIS A 52 31.89 10.52 -19.36
N ILE A 53 30.79 10.01 -18.83
CA ILE A 53 29.47 10.59 -18.99
C ILE A 53 29.04 11.23 -17.66
N VAL A 54 28.90 12.54 -17.63
CA VAL A 54 28.51 13.30 -16.43
C VAL A 54 27.03 13.63 -16.48
N VAL A 55 26.29 13.20 -15.46
CA VAL A 55 24.84 13.35 -15.39
C VAL A 55 24.46 13.95 -14.03
N PRO A 56 23.93 15.18 -13.98
CA PRO A 56 23.40 15.76 -12.76
C PRO A 56 22.03 15.16 -12.45
N ILE A 57 21.86 14.64 -11.24
CA ILE A 57 20.61 13.99 -10.78
C ILE A 57 20.27 14.46 -9.36
N GLN A 58 19.01 14.33 -8.93
CA GLN A 58 18.64 14.56 -7.52
C GLN A 58 18.60 13.25 -6.74
N THR A 59 18.13 12.19 -7.39
CA THR A 59 18.08 10.82 -6.88
C THR A 59 18.52 9.87 -7.98
N ILE A 60 18.98 8.66 -7.63
CA ILE A 60 19.37 7.65 -8.63
C ILE A 60 18.22 7.28 -9.58
N GLN A 61 16.97 7.42 -9.12
CA GLN A 61 15.78 7.19 -9.93
C GLN A 61 15.64 8.18 -11.09
N ASP A 62 16.26 9.37 -10.99
CA ASP A 62 16.24 10.38 -12.04
C ASP A 62 17.05 9.96 -13.26
N VAL A 63 17.91 8.94 -13.17
CA VAL A 63 18.63 8.41 -14.34
C VAL A 63 17.66 8.01 -15.46
N ALA A 64 16.47 7.51 -15.10
CA ALA A 64 15.42 7.15 -16.05
C ALA A 64 14.84 8.36 -16.83
N LEU A 65 15.12 9.59 -16.40
CA LEU A 65 14.71 10.82 -17.08
C LEU A 65 15.64 11.18 -18.25
N TYR A 66 16.74 10.43 -18.46
CA TYR A 66 17.74 10.69 -19.50
C TYR A 66 17.69 9.63 -20.60
N PRO A 67 16.71 9.67 -21.53
CA PRO A 67 16.60 8.68 -22.60
C PRO A 67 17.84 8.66 -23.51
N GLY A 68 18.47 9.81 -23.75
CA GLY A 68 19.70 9.89 -24.55
C GLY A 68 20.91 9.21 -23.89
N LEU A 69 21.03 9.30 -22.55
CA LEU A 69 22.01 8.52 -21.79
C LEU A 69 21.76 7.04 -22.01
N LEU A 70 20.53 6.59 -21.82
CA LEU A 70 20.18 5.17 -21.85
C LEU A 70 20.34 4.56 -23.25
N GLN A 71 20.07 5.33 -24.31
CA GLN A 71 20.39 4.93 -25.68
C GLN A 71 21.91 4.79 -25.88
N LEU A 72 22.70 5.73 -25.37
CA LEU A 72 24.16 5.68 -25.48
C LEU A 72 24.75 4.47 -24.73
N LEU A 73 24.21 4.14 -23.56
CA LEU A 73 24.62 2.97 -22.76
C LEU A 73 24.31 1.63 -23.44
N GLN A 74 23.43 1.61 -24.45
CA GLN A 74 23.10 0.40 -25.23
C GLN A 74 23.99 0.21 -26.46
N VAL A 75 24.88 1.15 -26.79
CA VAL A 75 25.78 1.03 -27.95
C VAL A 75 26.79 -0.10 -27.71
N PRO A 76 26.81 -1.17 -28.54
CA PRO A 76 27.73 -2.28 -28.35
C PRO A 76 29.20 -1.84 -28.39
N GLY A 77 30.01 -2.36 -27.47
CA GLY A 77 31.44 -2.04 -27.36
C GLY A 77 31.76 -0.68 -26.73
N LEU A 78 30.76 0.17 -26.49
CA LEU A 78 30.96 1.41 -25.76
C LEU A 78 30.96 1.14 -24.25
N LEU A 79 32.10 1.38 -23.60
CA LEU A 79 32.26 1.14 -22.17
C LEU A 79 32.47 2.44 -21.37
N PRO A 80 31.46 3.31 -21.22
CA PRO A 80 31.66 4.58 -20.55
C PRO A 80 31.73 4.44 -19.04
N LEU A 81 32.42 5.38 -18.39
CA LEU A 81 32.28 5.65 -16.95
C LEU A 81 31.14 6.65 -16.75
N VAL A 82 30.14 6.32 -15.94
CA VAL A 82 29.03 7.23 -15.63
C VAL A 82 29.30 7.93 -14.30
N VAL A 83 29.37 9.26 -14.32
CA VAL A 83 29.58 10.14 -13.18
C VAL A 83 28.26 10.81 -12.83
N LEU A 84 27.66 10.40 -11.71
CA LEU A 84 26.40 10.95 -11.23
C LEU A 84 26.67 12.10 -10.26
N VAL A 85 26.26 13.31 -10.63
CA VAL A 85 26.45 14.52 -9.82
C VAL A 85 25.20 14.74 -8.97
N LEU A 86 25.33 14.52 -7.67
CA LEU A 86 24.25 14.63 -6.68
C LEU A 86 24.35 15.94 -5.89
N PRO A 87 23.23 16.50 -5.41
CA PRO A 87 23.19 17.86 -4.85
C PRO A 87 23.93 17.99 -3.53
N ASP A 88 24.03 16.91 -2.75
CA ASP A 88 24.70 16.88 -1.48
C ASP A 88 25.16 15.46 -1.11
N ARG A 89 25.92 15.37 0.00
CA ARG A 89 26.46 14.12 0.53
C ARG A 89 25.35 13.14 0.95
N THR A 90 24.19 13.63 1.34
CA THR A 90 23.05 12.79 1.72
C THR A 90 22.51 12.10 0.48
N ALA A 91 22.23 12.83 -0.60
CA ALA A 91 21.78 12.28 -1.87
C ALA A 91 22.80 11.29 -2.47
N ALA A 92 24.10 11.59 -2.37
CA ALA A 92 25.18 10.67 -2.76
C ALA A 92 25.15 9.35 -1.97
N ARG A 93 24.98 9.42 -0.65
CA ARG A 93 24.84 8.24 0.21
C ARG A 93 23.58 7.44 -0.12
N LEU A 94 22.47 8.09 -0.44
CA LEU A 94 21.22 7.42 -0.83
C LEU A 94 21.36 6.63 -2.13
N ALA A 95 21.98 7.23 -3.14
CA ALA A 95 22.26 6.52 -4.39
C ALA A 95 23.15 5.29 -4.18
N TRP A 96 24.14 5.39 -3.28
CA TRP A 96 24.99 4.25 -2.93
C TRP A 96 24.26 3.17 -2.11
N ILE A 97 23.34 3.54 -1.23
CA ILE A 97 22.50 2.58 -0.49
C ILE A 97 21.61 1.81 -1.46
N GLU A 98 20.97 2.51 -2.40
CA GLU A 98 20.14 1.87 -3.43
C GLU A 98 20.99 0.92 -4.29
N ALA A 99 22.22 1.32 -4.64
CA ALA A 99 23.19 0.45 -5.30
C ALA A 99 23.55 -0.80 -4.50
N MET A 100 23.69 -0.67 -3.19
CA MET A 100 24.01 -1.79 -2.30
C MET A 100 22.84 -2.75 -2.19
N LEU A 101 21.61 -2.24 -2.02
CA LEU A 101 20.40 -3.06 -1.97
C LEU A 101 20.14 -3.80 -3.28
N GLU A 102 20.52 -3.21 -4.41
CA GLU A 102 20.43 -3.82 -5.73
C GLU A 102 21.67 -4.67 -6.12
N GLY A 103 22.66 -4.80 -5.22
CA GLY A 103 23.81 -5.69 -5.36
C GLY A 103 24.94 -5.19 -6.25
N TRP A 104 24.96 -3.92 -6.64
CA TRP A 104 25.98 -3.31 -7.51
C TRP A 104 26.82 -2.21 -6.84
N ALA A 105 26.80 -2.09 -5.51
CA ALA A 105 27.62 -1.12 -4.77
C ALA A 105 29.13 -1.24 -5.03
N SER A 106 29.64 -2.43 -5.39
CA SER A 106 31.05 -2.64 -5.76
C SER A 106 31.45 -1.88 -7.04
N LEU A 107 30.47 -1.45 -7.84
CA LEU A 107 30.67 -0.65 -9.05
C LEU A 107 30.65 0.86 -8.77
N VAL A 108 30.36 1.29 -7.52
CA VAL A 108 30.11 2.68 -7.17
C VAL A 108 31.23 3.22 -6.29
N THR A 109 31.83 4.32 -6.72
CA THR A 109 32.75 5.12 -5.90
C THR A 109 32.10 6.47 -5.62
N ILE A 110 32.06 6.87 -4.34
CA ILE A 110 31.60 8.20 -3.94
C ILE A 110 32.82 9.07 -3.68
N GLU A 111 32.94 10.17 -4.41
CA GLU A 111 34.00 11.15 -4.22
C GLU A 111 33.39 12.52 -3.89
N SER A 112 34.11 13.31 -3.08
CA SER A 112 33.77 14.73 -2.95
C SER A 112 34.15 15.47 -4.24
N SER A 113 33.62 16.68 -4.45
CA SER A 113 34.00 17.50 -5.60
C SER A 113 35.51 17.79 -5.65
N ALA A 114 36.16 17.91 -4.48
CA ALA A 114 37.59 18.15 -4.38
C ALA A 114 38.40 16.88 -4.69
N ASP A 115 37.98 15.73 -4.18
CA ASP A 115 38.64 14.45 -4.46
C ASP A 115 38.50 14.06 -5.93
N TRP A 116 37.33 14.34 -6.52
CA TRP A 116 37.09 14.14 -7.95
C TRP A 116 37.98 15.02 -8.82
N ALA A 117 38.21 16.28 -8.44
CA ALA A 117 39.12 17.15 -9.18
C ALA A 117 40.55 16.57 -9.22
N ILE A 118 40.97 15.93 -8.14
CA ILE A 118 42.29 15.29 -8.03
C ILE A 118 42.32 13.96 -8.81
N SER A 119 41.27 13.15 -8.75
CA SER A 119 41.21 11.84 -9.43
C SER A 119 41.06 12.01 -10.94
N SER A 120 40.22 12.95 -11.39
CA SER A 120 40.02 13.27 -12.80
C SER A 120 41.25 13.86 -13.48
N ALA A 121 42.08 14.62 -12.75
CA ALA A 121 43.36 15.14 -13.26
C ALA A 121 44.39 14.05 -13.58
N LYS A 122 44.17 12.81 -13.11
CA LYS A 122 45.04 11.65 -13.38
C LYS A 122 44.57 10.82 -14.57
N LEU A 123 43.45 11.19 -15.20
CA LEU A 123 42.91 10.45 -16.34
C LEU A 123 43.78 10.64 -17.60
N PRO A 124 43.88 9.63 -18.46
CA PRO A 124 44.58 9.77 -19.74
C PRO A 124 44.02 10.92 -20.58
N ALA A 125 44.91 11.71 -21.22
CA ALA A 125 44.53 12.83 -22.11
C ALA A 125 43.69 12.42 -23.33
N THR A 126 43.57 11.12 -23.59
CA THR A 126 42.74 10.50 -24.62
C THR A 126 41.28 10.32 -24.19
N ASN A 127 40.96 10.46 -22.90
CA ASN A 127 39.58 10.37 -22.41
C ASN A 127 38.72 11.50 -22.97
N ARG A 128 37.42 11.23 -23.12
CA ARG A 128 36.44 12.18 -23.63
C ARG A 128 35.34 12.36 -22.60
N LEU A 129 35.04 13.60 -22.22
CA LEU A 129 33.94 13.90 -21.33
C LEU A 129 32.69 14.25 -22.14
N VAL A 130 31.56 13.66 -21.76
CA VAL A 130 30.22 13.92 -22.30
C VAL A 130 29.34 14.34 -21.13
N SER A 131 28.71 15.51 -21.17
CA SER A 131 27.81 15.95 -20.10
C SER A 131 26.37 16.07 -20.60
N PHE A 132 25.43 15.50 -19.84
CA PHE A 132 23.99 15.66 -20.06
C PHE A 132 23.47 16.77 -19.15
N ARG A 133 23.23 17.96 -19.70
CA ARG A 133 22.89 19.15 -18.86
C ARG A 133 21.44 19.16 -18.35
N PHE A 134 20.49 18.57 -19.07
CA PHE A 134 19.08 18.53 -18.68
C PHE A 134 18.39 17.23 -19.13
N PRO A 135 17.39 16.73 -18.39
CA PRO A 135 16.52 15.68 -18.88
C PRO A 135 15.54 16.27 -19.91
N GLY A 136 15.70 15.89 -21.18
CA GLY A 136 14.91 16.37 -22.31
C GLY A 136 15.01 15.43 -23.52
N THR A 137 13.90 15.26 -24.24
CA THR A 137 13.69 14.31 -25.34
C THR A 137 14.52 14.64 -26.58
N PHE A 138 15.22 13.62 -27.10
CA PHE A 138 16.13 13.64 -28.26
C PHE A 138 17.27 14.65 -28.12
N CYS A 139 18.43 14.17 -27.66
CA CYS A 139 19.66 14.96 -27.65
C CYS A 139 19.94 15.51 -29.05
N THR A 140 19.88 16.83 -29.20
CA THR A 140 20.49 17.47 -30.36
C THR A 140 22.00 17.57 -30.11
N ALA A 141 22.81 17.66 -31.16
CA ALA A 141 24.27 17.83 -31.03
C ALA A 141 24.66 19.07 -30.19
N ALA A 142 23.75 20.03 -30.01
CA ALA A 142 23.93 21.22 -29.19
C ALA A 142 23.86 20.96 -27.67
N ASP A 143 23.26 19.83 -27.24
CA ASP A 143 23.07 19.48 -25.83
C ASP A 143 24.19 18.60 -25.26
N ILE A 144 25.10 18.14 -26.12
CA ILE A 144 26.25 17.31 -25.79
C ILE A 144 27.49 18.20 -25.82
N LEU A 145 28.02 18.55 -24.64
CA LEU A 145 29.34 19.19 -24.59
C LEU A 145 30.41 18.09 -24.62
N ILE A 146 31.14 18.00 -25.73
CA ILE A 146 32.36 17.19 -25.85
C ILE A 146 33.54 18.16 -25.72
N ALA A 147 34.20 18.18 -24.56
CA ALA A 147 35.40 18.98 -24.39
C ALA A 147 36.60 18.09 -24.04
N ARG A 148 37.76 18.51 -24.54
CA ARG A 148 39.04 17.80 -24.39
C ARG A 148 39.70 18.08 -23.05
N ASP A 149 39.50 19.28 -22.50
CA ASP A 149 40.02 19.77 -21.22
C ASP A 149 38.95 20.66 -20.57
N TRP A 150 38.59 20.43 -19.30
CA TRP A 150 37.73 21.31 -18.51
C TRP A 150 38.56 21.92 -17.39
N ASP A 151 38.43 23.23 -17.16
CA ASP A 151 39.01 23.91 -16.00
C ASP A 151 37.99 24.09 -14.85
N ASP A 152 38.47 24.54 -13.69
CA ASP A 152 37.62 24.81 -12.52
C ASP A 152 36.51 25.84 -12.81
N ALA A 153 36.71 26.73 -13.78
CA ALA A 153 35.73 27.74 -14.17
C ALA A 153 34.58 27.13 -15.01
N ASP A 154 34.84 26.10 -15.80
CA ASP A 154 33.81 25.36 -16.55
C ASP A 154 32.92 24.52 -15.62
N TRP A 155 33.49 23.95 -14.56
CA TRP A 155 32.74 23.25 -13.50
C TRP A 155 31.88 24.21 -12.66
N GLY A 156 32.45 25.36 -12.29
CA GLY A 156 31.69 26.44 -11.63
C GLY A 156 30.53 26.97 -12.49
N ARG A 157 30.70 27.02 -13.82
CA ARG A 157 29.63 27.38 -14.77
C ARG A 157 28.58 26.28 -14.93
N LEU A 158 28.94 25.00 -14.91
CA LEU A 158 27.99 23.90 -14.95
C LEU A 158 27.08 23.89 -13.71
N ALA A 159 27.65 24.20 -12.54
CA ALA A 159 26.92 24.38 -11.29
C ALA A 159 26.06 25.67 -11.26
N ALA A 160 26.35 26.66 -12.12
CA ALA A 160 25.75 28.00 -12.07
C ALA A 160 24.88 28.41 -13.29
N SER A 161 24.88 27.70 -14.42
CA SER A 161 24.25 28.21 -15.66
C SER A 161 22.73 28.05 -15.70
N THR A 162 22.02 29.16 -15.56
CA THR A 162 20.56 29.31 -15.73
C THR A 162 20.17 30.28 -16.86
N ARG A 163 20.57 30.04 -18.12
CA ARG A 163 19.98 30.80 -19.24
C ARG A 163 19.61 29.91 -20.43
N PRO A 164 18.38 30.04 -20.96
CA PRO A 164 18.02 29.42 -22.23
C PRO A 164 18.79 30.15 -23.34
N ALA A 165 19.53 29.40 -24.17
CA ALA A 165 19.95 29.93 -25.46
C ALA A 165 18.69 30.12 -26.32
N LYS A 166 18.60 31.28 -26.97
CA LYS A 166 17.51 31.70 -27.84
C LYS A 166 17.25 30.65 -28.93
N ALA A 167 15.97 30.49 -29.23
CA ALA A 167 15.43 29.66 -30.30
C ALA A 167 16.20 29.77 -31.63
N ALA A 168 16.49 28.62 -32.22
CA ALA A 168 16.56 28.45 -33.66
C ALA A 168 15.78 27.17 -33.99
N TRP A 169 14.62 27.34 -34.60
CA TRP A 169 13.71 26.30 -35.06
C TRP A 169 13.53 26.49 -36.56
N ILE A 170 14.03 25.57 -37.39
CA ILE A 170 13.63 25.29 -38.80
C ILE A 170 14.12 23.83 -39.06
N GLY A 171 13.30 22.78 -39.08
CA GLY A 171 12.41 22.33 -40.17
C GLY A 171 12.41 20.77 -40.22
N PRO A 172 11.49 20.11 -40.96
CA PRO A 172 10.62 19.05 -40.39
C PRO A 172 11.09 17.59 -40.57
N VAL A 173 10.60 16.73 -39.69
CA VAL A 173 10.41 15.30 -39.93
C VAL A 173 9.17 15.15 -40.81
N GLN A 174 9.31 14.56 -41.99
CA GLN A 174 8.21 13.99 -42.77
C GLN A 174 8.55 12.57 -43.21
N ASP A 175 7.68 11.67 -42.80
CA ASP A 175 7.21 10.42 -43.40
C ASP A 175 8.20 9.38 -43.96
N PHE A 176 7.93 8.14 -43.55
CA PHE A 176 8.34 6.91 -44.22
C PHE A 176 7.84 6.91 -45.68
N GLU A 177 8.75 6.79 -46.65
CA GLU A 177 8.70 5.89 -47.83
C GLU A 177 9.81 6.25 -48.84
N GLY A 178 10.54 5.23 -49.35
CA GLY A 178 11.29 5.33 -50.62
C GLY A 178 12.83 5.24 -50.57
N GLU A 179 13.33 4.05 -50.91
CA GLU A 179 14.60 3.64 -51.56
C GLU A 179 15.96 4.37 -51.32
N ALA A 180 16.91 3.54 -50.86
CA ALA A 180 18.32 3.42 -51.25
C ALA A 180 19.25 4.66 -51.22
N SER A 181 20.14 4.71 -50.22
CA SER A 181 21.61 4.55 -50.40
C SER A 181 22.36 4.69 -49.06
N GLN A 182 23.22 3.70 -48.73
CA GLN A 182 24.18 3.79 -47.63
C GLN A 182 25.28 4.84 -47.94
N PRO A 183 25.87 5.47 -46.92
CA PRO A 183 27.33 5.51 -46.89
C PRO A 183 27.94 5.16 -45.51
N GLN A 184 28.72 4.08 -45.56
CA GLN A 184 30.01 3.78 -44.92
C GLN A 184 30.55 4.67 -43.77
N LEU A 185 30.85 3.98 -42.66
CA LEU A 185 31.87 4.35 -41.67
C LEU A 185 33.29 4.15 -42.25
N PRO A 186 34.23 5.09 -42.05
CA PRO A 186 35.65 4.77 -42.04
C PRO A 186 36.36 5.11 -40.71
N GLU A 187 36.97 4.05 -40.17
CA GLU A 187 38.36 3.94 -39.72
C GLU A 187 38.80 4.54 -38.37
N LEU A 188 38.86 3.62 -37.41
CA LEU A 188 39.29 3.74 -36.03
C LEU A 188 40.69 3.10 -35.79
N GLU A 189 41.47 2.76 -36.82
CA GLU A 189 42.56 1.76 -36.64
C GLU A 189 44.01 2.15 -37.00
N SER A 190 44.32 3.27 -37.65
CA SER A 190 45.67 3.38 -38.29
C SER A 190 46.82 3.98 -37.47
N HIS A 191 46.72 4.26 -36.16
CA HIS A 191 47.83 4.89 -35.42
C HIS A 191 48.12 4.27 -34.03
N PHE A 192 48.10 2.95 -33.92
CA PHE A 192 48.87 2.25 -32.88
C PHE A 192 50.32 2.04 -33.37
N GLY A 193 51.32 2.52 -32.63
CA GLY A 193 52.72 2.43 -33.03
C GLY A 193 53.78 2.56 -31.91
N SER A 194 53.89 1.51 -31.09
CA SER A 194 55.12 0.93 -30.47
C SER A 194 55.96 1.65 -29.38
N LEU A 195 56.45 0.82 -28.43
CA LEU A 195 57.61 0.93 -27.49
C LEU A 195 57.34 1.66 -26.15
N CYS A 196 57.57 1.14 -24.91
CA CYS A 196 58.35 0.04 -24.32
C CYS A 196 57.84 -0.33 -22.88
N GLU A 197 58.14 -1.54 -22.40
CA GLU A 197 58.18 -1.99 -20.97
C GLU A 197 59.50 -1.55 -20.25
N PRO A 198 59.79 -1.76 -18.91
CA PRO A 198 59.08 -2.54 -17.86
C PRO A 198 58.94 -1.92 -16.42
N SER A 199 58.05 -2.55 -15.62
CA SER A 199 58.07 -2.88 -14.16
C SER A 199 58.20 -1.83 -13.04
N ILE A 200 57.26 -1.80 -12.05
CA ILE A 200 57.49 -1.67 -10.58
C ILE A 200 56.39 -2.41 -9.77
N GLU A 201 56.79 -3.06 -8.68
CA GLU A 201 56.10 -4.02 -7.79
C GLU A 201 54.94 -3.49 -6.91
N LEU A 202 54.07 -4.43 -6.51
CA LEU A 202 52.97 -4.31 -5.54
C LEU A 202 53.49 -4.18 -4.09
N GLY A 203 53.09 -3.13 -3.39
CA GLY A 203 53.23 -2.99 -1.94
C GLY A 203 51.91 -3.21 -1.21
N ASN A 204 51.85 -4.26 -0.39
CA ASN A 204 50.74 -4.53 0.53
C ASN A 204 50.64 -3.43 1.60
N ALA A 205 49.43 -2.91 1.82
CA ALA A 205 49.10 -2.19 3.05
C ALA A 205 47.74 -2.69 3.57
N SER A 206 47.81 -3.62 4.53
CA SER A 206 46.71 -3.92 5.42
C SER A 206 46.37 -2.67 6.25
N VAL A 207 45.11 -2.29 6.29
CA VAL A 207 44.62 -1.37 7.33
C VAL A 207 43.59 -2.12 8.16
N ALA A 208 43.97 -2.32 9.42
CA ALA A 208 43.18 -2.98 10.44
C ALA A 208 41.84 -2.26 10.68
N ALA A 209 40.80 -3.05 10.92
CA ALA A 209 39.51 -2.55 11.39
C ALA A 209 39.66 -1.88 12.78
N PRO A 210 39.07 -0.71 13.01
CA PRO A 210 38.98 -0.16 14.35
C PRO A 210 37.94 -0.96 15.15
N SER A 211 38.40 -1.52 16.26
CA SER A 211 37.60 -2.16 17.29
C SER A 211 36.82 -1.10 18.10
N HIS A 212 35.56 -0.86 17.76
CA HIS A 212 34.60 -0.28 18.69
C HIS A 212 33.37 -1.20 18.79
N SER A 213 33.21 -1.80 19.97
CA SER A 213 32.06 -2.63 20.32
C SER A 213 30.84 -1.75 20.59
N GLU A 214 30.15 -1.30 19.53
CA GLU A 214 28.79 -0.75 19.68
C GLU A 214 27.79 -1.90 19.66
N ARG A 215 27.25 -2.22 20.85
CA ARG A 215 26.22 -3.26 21.08
C ARG A 215 25.08 -3.10 20.09
N ALA A 216 24.70 -4.20 19.43
CA ALA A 216 23.57 -4.24 18.52
C ALA A 216 22.25 -3.89 19.23
N PRO A 217 21.24 -3.34 18.51
CA PRO A 217 19.88 -3.25 19.03
C PRO A 217 19.37 -4.67 19.32
N THR A 218 19.24 -5.01 20.60
CA THR A 218 18.81 -6.34 21.04
C THR A 218 17.29 -6.50 21.13
N LYS A 219 16.51 -5.40 21.05
CA LYS A 219 15.05 -5.39 21.24
C LYS A 219 14.39 -4.30 20.40
N ALA A 220 13.23 -4.62 19.82
CA ALA A 220 12.30 -3.67 19.22
C ALA A 220 10.98 -3.67 20.02
N HIS A 221 10.44 -2.49 20.28
CA HIS A 221 9.17 -2.32 20.99
C HIS A 221 8.14 -1.66 20.07
N TYR A 222 6.96 -2.26 19.96
CA TYR A 222 5.86 -1.68 19.21
C TYR A 222 5.15 -0.64 20.06
N ARG A 223 4.98 0.56 19.51
CA ARG A 223 4.12 1.61 20.05
C ARG A 223 3.01 1.92 19.06
N PRO A 224 1.89 2.51 19.52
CA PRO A 224 0.96 3.13 18.60
C PRO A 224 1.75 4.08 17.70
N GLN A 225 1.61 3.92 16.38
CA GLN A 225 2.21 4.78 15.35
C GLN A 225 3.71 4.57 15.07
N SER A 226 4.46 3.74 15.83
CA SER A 226 5.89 3.53 15.55
C SER A 226 6.51 2.25 16.11
N ILE A 227 7.66 1.88 15.54
CA ILE A 227 8.58 0.89 16.11
C ILE A 227 9.70 1.65 16.82
N VAL A 228 9.92 1.33 18.10
CA VAL A 228 11.03 1.90 18.87
C VAL A 228 12.22 0.94 18.83
N LEU A 229 13.34 1.45 18.32
CA LEU A 229 14.63 0.75 18.29
C LEU A 229 15.58 1.32 19.34
N GLU A 230 16.13 0.46 20.19
CA GLU A 230 17.08 0.85 21.24
C GLU A 230 18.53 0.81 20.74
N ASN A 231 19.45 1.53 21.40
CA ASN A 231 20.90 1.48 21.15
C ASN A 231 21.39 1.88 19.74
N ILE A 232 20.70 2.77 19.04
CA ILE A 232 21.19 3.36 17.77
C ILE A 232 22.02 4.61 18.09
N ALA A 233 23.13 4.90 17.40
CA ALA A 233 23.94 6.10 17.64
C ALA A 233 23.30 7.36 16.99
N PRO A 234 23.43 8.56 17.57
CA PRO A 234 23.01 9.80 16.90
C PRO A 234 23.84 10.02 15.63
N GLY A 235 23.19 10.27 14.49
CA GLY A 235 23.86 10.54 13.20
C GLY A 235 23.67 9.45 12.14
N ASP A 236 23.33 8.24 12.56
CA ASP A 236 23.05 7.11 11.66
C ASP A 236 21.82 7.37 10.78
N LEU A 237 21.72 6.73 9.61
CA LEU A 237 20.51 6.71 8.79
C LEU A 237 19.76 5.40 9.02
N VAL A 238 18.43 5.46 9.07
CA VAL A 238 17.58 4.27 9.18
C VAL A 238 16.70 4.18 7.96
N ALA A 239 16.85 3.08 7.22
CA ALA A 239 16.01 2.71 6.09
C ALA A 239 15.10 1.55 6.50
N VAL A 240 13.80 1.68 6.26
CA VAL A 240 12.82 0.61 6.44
C VAL A 240 12.42 0.14 5.06
N SER A 241 12.55 -1.15 4.78
CA SER A 241 12.11 -1.77 3.55
C SER A 241 11.11 -2.88 3.79
N THR A 242 10.28 -3.12 2.77
CA THR A 242 9.34 -4.24 2.72
C THR A 242 9.66 -5.14 1.57
N VAL A 243 9.49 -6.44 1.77
CA VAL A 243 9.49 -7.39 0.65
C VAL A 243 8.10 -7.41 0.03
N GLN A 244 7.97 -6.89 -1.18
CA GLN A 244 6.77 -7.03 -2.03
C GLN A 244 7.15 -7.83 -3.27
N ASP A 245 6.48 -8.96 -3.51
CA ASP A 245 6.71 -9.83 -4.67
C ASP A 245 8.19 -10.26 -4.83
N GLY A 246 8.90 -10.45 -3.72
CA GLY A 246 10.32 -10.81 -3.71
C GLY A 246 11.30 -9.65 -3.95
N GLN A 247 10.80 -8.41 -4.08
CA GLN A 247 11.62 -7.20 -4.21
C GLN A 247 11.58 -6.37 -2.92
N SER A 248 12.75 -5.90 -2.48
CA SER A 248 12.86 -5.00 -1.32
C SER A 248 12.58 -3.55 -1.76
N VAL A 249 11.52 -2.96 -1.21
CA VAL A 249 11.12 -1.58 -1.49
C VAL A 249 11.40 -0.73 -0.26
N VAL A 250 12.22 0.32 -0.37
CA VAL A 250 12.44 1.26 0.73
C VAL A 250 11.17 2.09 0.96
N THR A 251 10.59 1.96 2.15
CA THR A 251 9.29 2.53 2.53
C THR A 251 9.37 3.71 3.48
N ALA A 252 10.47 3.84 4.24
CA ALA A 252 10.76 5.00 5.06
C ALA A 252 12.27 5.18 5.22
N LEU A 253 12.72 6.43 5.34
CA LEU A 253 14.12 6.76 5.57
C LEU A 253 14.20 7.98 6.50
N GLN A 254 14.92 7.85 7.62
CA GLN A 254 15.08 8.94 8.57
C GLN A 254 16.46 8.96 9.24
N PRO A 255 17.00 10.14 9.58
CA PRO A 255 18.16 10.24 10.47
C PRO A 255 17.82 9.70 11.87
N ALA A 256 18.73 8.94 12.46
CA ALA A 256 18.63 8.37 13.80
C ALA A 256 18.73 9.39 14.94
N CYS A 257 18.73 10.69 14.63
CA CYS A 257 18.79 11.77 15.62
C CYS A 257 17.45 12.02 16.33
N LEU A 258 16.33 11.53 15.79
CA LEU A 258 14.99 11.70 16.37
C LEU A 258 14.72 10.62 17.43
N ARG A 259 15.25 10.81 18.64
CA ARG A 259 14.95 9.93 19.78
C ARG A 259 13.66 10.31 20.48
N ASP A 260 12.94 9.31 20.98
CA ASP A 260 11.81 9.50 21.87
C ASP A 260 12.26 9.87 23.30
N GLU A 261 11.30 10.18 24.17
CA GLU A 261 11.54 10.57 25.57
C GLU A 261 12.28 9.50 26.41
N ARG A 262 12.36 8.25 25.92
CA ARG A 262 13.04 7.12 26.58
C ARG A 262 14.39 6.79 25.91
N GLY A 263 14.83 7.58 24.94
CA GLY A 263 16.13 7.43 24.28
C GLY A 263 16.16 6.43 23.12
N GLY A 264 15.03 5.87 22.69
CA GLY A 264 14.92 4.98 21.52
C GLY A 264 14.58 5.75 20.24
N LEU A 265 14.94 5.22 19.06
CA LEU A 265 14.54 5.80 17.78
C LEU A 265 13.12 5.35 17.42
N SER A 266 12.21 6.29 17.21
CA SER A 266 10.82 6.02 16.83
C SER A 266 10.68 6.03 15.29
N LEU A 267 10.34 4.89 14.69
CA LEU A 267 10.09 4.74 13.24
C LEU A 267 8.59 4.80 12.94
N PRO A 268 8.07 5.84 12.28
CA PRO A 268 6.66 5.88 11.92
C PRO A 268 6.32 4.78 10.91
N LEU A 269 5.25 4.02 11.16
CA LEU A 269 4.72 3.05 10.21
C LEU A 269 3.63 3.70 9.35
N PRO A 270 3.81 3.81 8.02
CA PRO A 270 2.74 4.21 7.11
C PRO A 270 1.43 3.40 7.32
N PRO A 271 0.24 3.98 7.09
CA PRO A 271 -1.04 3.29 7.26
C PRO A 271 -1.18 1.96 6.51
N ARG A 272 -0.47 1.80 5.39
CA ARG A 272 -0.42 0.54 4.62
C ARG A 272 0.16 -0.66 5.40
N PHE A 273 0.81 -0.41 6.53
CA PHE A 273 1.29 -1.44 7.48
C PHE A 273 0.25 -1.82 8.52
N ALA A 274 -0.93 -1.18 8.50
CA ALA A 274 -2.09 -1.58 9.29
C ALA A 274 -2.86 -2.72 8.61
N THR A 275 -2.16 -3.82 8.39
CA THR A 275 -2.69 -5.03 7.74
C THR A 275 -3.22 -6.05 8.73
N VAL A 276 -4.17 -6.85 8.25
CA VAL A 276 -4.74 -8.01 8.95
C VAL A 276 -3.71 -9.11 9.16
N ALA A 277 -2.78 -9.25 8.22
CA ALA A 277 -1.69 -10.23 8.28
C ALA A 277 -0.40 -9.60 8.81
N GLU A 278 0.42 -10.42 9.45
CA GLU A 278 1.81 -10.09 9.79
C GLU A 278 2.61 -9.77 8.52
N GLN A 279 3.35 -8.66 8.55
CA GLN A 279 4.28 -8.28 7.49
C GLN A 279 5.71 -8.32 8.00
N CYS A 280 6.59 -8.98 7.24
CA CYS A 280 8.03 -8.89 7.46
C CYS A 280 8.54 -7.53 6.98
N LEU A 281 9.18 -6.80 7.89
CA LEU A 281 9.89 -5.55 7.66
C LEU A 281 11.37 -5.82 7.78
N ASP A 282 12.13 -5.39 6.78
CA ASP A 282 13.58 -5.38 6.86
C ASP A 282 14.01 -3.95 7.21
N VAL A 283 14.58 -3.76 8.40
CA VAL A 283 15.08 -2.46 8.85
C VAL A 283 16.59 -2.43 8.79
N HIS A 284 17.13 -1.52 8.00
CA HIS A 284 18.56 -1.32 7.83
C HIS A 284 19.01 -0.07 8.59
N LEU A 285 19.91 -0.26 9.55
CA LEU A 285 20.61 0.81 10.27
C LEU A 285 21.95 1.04 9.60
N ILE A 286 22.23 2.29 9.26
CA ILE A 286 23.37 2.69 8.44
C ILE A 286 24.17 3.69 9.26
N SER A 287 25.31 3.24 9.78
CA SER A 287 26.16 4.09 10.59
C SER A 287 26.80 5.22 9.79
N GLU A 288 27.15 6.33 10.44
CA GLU A 288 27.88 7.44 9.79
C GLU A 288 29.20 7.00 9.12
N LEU A 289 29.78 5.90 9.60
CA LEU A 289 31.01 5.27 9.12
C LEU A 289 30.77 4.24 7.99
N GLY A 290 29.53 4.07 7.53
CA GLY A 290 29.18 3.21 6.38
C GLY A 290 28.88 1.74 6.72
N GLY A 291 28.91 1.35 7.99
CA GLY A 291 28.49 0.01 8.42
C GLY A 291 26.97 -0.12 8.36
N VAL A 292 26.47 -1.20 7.75
CA VAL A 292 25.03 -1.50 7.63
C VAL A 292 24.67 -2.68 8.50
N ARG A 293 23.61 -2.56 9.29
CA ARG A 293 23.06 -3.62 10.14
C ARG A 293 21.59 -3.83 9.79
N GLY A 294 21.23 -5.04 9.38
CA GLY A 294 19.85 -5.43 9.11
C GLY A 294 19.16 -6.00 10.35
N LEU A 295 17.88 -5.69 10.50
CA LEU A 295 17.00 -6.22 11.53
C LEU A 295 15.68 -6.63 10.86
N ASN A 296 15.34 -7.91 10.95
CA ASN A 296 14.05 -8.40 10.47
C ASN A 296 13.02 -8.25 11.58
N LEU A 297 11.94 -7.54 11.31
CA LEU A 297 10.84 -7.29 12.23
C LEU A 297 9.54 -7.81 11.62
N THR A 298 8.58 -8.14 12.47
CA THR A 298 7.24 -8.50 12.02
C THR A 298 6.27 -7.42 12.46
N ALA A 299 5.71 -6.63 11.56
CA ALA A 299 4.65 -5.68 11.89
C ALA A 299 3.28 -6.34 11.75
N HIS A 300 2.50 -6.25 12.82
CA HIS A 300 1.06 -6.51 12.81
C HIS A 300 0.38 -5.40 13.59
N THR A 301 -0.68 -4.83 13.03
CA THR A 301 -1.45 -3.82 13.75
C THR A 301 -2.52 -4.52 14.56
N ASN A 302 -2.31 -4.58 15.88
CA ASN A 302 -3.37 -5.00 16.78
C ASN A 302 -4.61 -4.10 16.54
N PRO A 303 -5.83 -4.65 16.39
CA PRO A 303 -7.04 -3.86 16.21
C PRO A 303 -7.22 -2.72 17.22
N THR A 304 -6.77 -2.91 18.46
CA THR A 304 -6.82 -1.88 19.51
C THR A 304 -5.86 -0.71 19.27
N ALA A 305 -4.83 -0.92 18.44
CA ALA A 305 -3.86 0.09 18.04
C ALA A 305 -4.34 0.95 16.86
N ILE A 306 -5.45 0.60 16.19
CA ILE A 306 -6.02 1.39 15.10
C ILE A 306 -6.45 2.76 15.63
N GLN A 307 -5.92 3.82 15.02
CA GLN A 307 -6.22 5.22 15.36
C GLN A 307 -7.04 5.88 14.25
N SER A 308 -7.74 6.94 14.59
CA SER A 308 -8.63 7.65 13.66
C SER A 308 -7.94 8.19 12.41
N TRP A 309 -6.70 8.67 12.54
CA TRP A 309 -5.90 9.16 11.41
C TRP A 309 -5.53 8.07 10.40
N MET A 310 -5.62 6.79 10.80
CA MET A 310 -5.42 5.64 9.90
C MET A 310 -6.67 5.32 9.08
N LEU A 311 -7.82 5.92 9.41
CA LEU A 311 -9.10 5.63 8.77
C LEU A 311 -9.44 6.66 7.69
N SER A 312 -10.10 6.21 6.63
CA SER A 312 -10.90 7.08 5.75
C SER A 312 -12.34 6.60 5.73
N ALA A 313 -13.27 7.49 6.05
CA ALA A 313 -14.70 7.29 5.88
C ALA A 313 -15.11 7.62 4.45
N PHE A 314 -15.61 6.63 3.72
CA PHE A 314 -15.99 6.76 2.32
C PHE A 314 -17.48 7.02 2.18
N LEU A 315 -17.81 8.21 1.68
CA LEU A 315 -19.13 8.57 1.21
C LEU A 315 -19.37 8.03 -0.19
N ASN A 316 -20.64 7.94 -0.59
CA ASN A 316 -21.02 7.66 -1.97
C ASN A 316 -21.95 8.77 -2.48
N ARG A 317 -21.78 9.22 -3.72
CA ARG A 317 -22.65 10.24 -4.31
C ARG A 317 -24.08 9.74 -4.39
N GLY A 318 -24.99 10.45 -3.71
CA GLY A 318 -26.40 10.06 -3.58
C GLY A 318 -26.66 8.87 -2.63
N GLY A 319 -25.68 8.49 -1.80
CA GLY A 319 -25.81 7.41 -0.82
C GLY A 319 -26.64 7.82 0.40
N ALA A 320 -27.69 7.06 0.72
CA ALA A 320 -28.52 7.28 1.90
C ALA A 320 -27.78 7.04 3.24
N GLY A 321 -26.61 6.39 3.19
CA GLY A 321 -25.74 6.18 4.34
C GLY A 321 -24.75 7.31 4.62
N ASN A 322 -24.65 8.33 3.75
CA ASN A 322 -23.73 9.44 3.96
C ASN A 322 -23.88 10.12 5.33
N PRO A 323 -25.10 10.34 5.88
CA PRO A 323 -25.24 10.93 7.21
C PRO A 323 -24.54 10.13 8.32
N VAL A 324 -24.62 8.79 8.31
CA VAL A 324 -23.96 7.98 9.35
C VAL A 324 -22.45 7.90 9.13
N VAL A 325 -21.98 7.82 7.88
CA VAL A 325 -20.54 7.83 7.60
C VAL A 325 -19.92 9.17 7.99
N THR A 326 -20.60 10.29 7.72
CA THR A 326 -20.18 11.63 8.16
C THR A 326 -20.19 11.73 9.68
N ALA A 327 -21.22 11.22 10.35
CA ALA A 327 -21.28 11.20 11.82
C ALA A 327 -20.12 10.39 12.41
N PHE A 328 -19.83 9.19 11.88
CA PHE A 328 -18.67 8.41 12.29
C PHE A 328 -17.37 9.19 12.06
N ALA A 329 -17.19 9.81 10.90
CA ALA A 329 -15.98 10.56 10.58
C ALA A 329 -15.77 11.75 11.53
N GLN A 330 -16.85 12.45 11.89
CA GLN A 330 -16.83 13.52 12.88
C GLN A 330 -16.43 12.99 14.26
N GLY A 331 -17.09 11.95 14.76
CA GLY A 331 -16.85 11.44 16.11
C GLY A 331 -15.52 10.73 16.27
N ALA A 332 -15.08 10.00 15.24
CA ALA A 332 -13.75 9.38 15.22
C ALA A 332 -12.64 10.42 14.93
N GLY A 333 -12.94 11.50 14.21
CA GLY A 333 -11.95 12.47 13.75
C GLY A 333 -11.10 11.92 12.59
N CYS A 334 -11.70 11.24 11.63
CA CYS A 334 -11.00 10.65 10.49
C CYS A 334 -11.28 11.38 9.17
N ARG A 335 -10.46 11.09 8.15
CA ARG A 335 -10.59 11.70 6.82
C ARG A 335 -11.90 11.25 6.16
N ILE A 336 -12.54 12.15 5.43
CA ILE A 336 -13.64 11.83 4.51
C ILE A 336 -13.12 11.77 3.07
N ALA A 337 -13.60 10.81 2.30
CA ALA A 337 -13.39 10.70 0.86
C ALA A 337 -14.68 10.21 0.17
N TYR A 338 -14.75 10.30 -1.16
CA TYR A 338 -15.80 9.64 -1.94
C TYR A 338 -15.26 8.33 -2.50
N ALA A 339 -16.03 7.24 -2.37
CA ALA A 339 -15.64 5.93 -2.90
C ALA A 339 -15.35 6.00 -4.40
N GLU A 340 -16.16 6.75 -5.14
CA GLU A 340 -16.07 6.85 -6.60
C GLU A 340 -14.81 7.59 -7.09
N ASP A 341 -14.22 8.47 -6.25
CA ASP A 341 -13.01 9.21 -6.61
C ASP A 341 -11.73 8.37 -6.41
N GLU A 342 -11.87 7.26 -5.69
CA GLU A 342 -10.76 6.43 -5.24
C GLU A 342 -10.79 5.06 -5.94
N LEU A 343 -11.57 4.90 -7.02
CA LEU A 343 -11.69 3.66 -7.79
C LEU A 343 -10.53 3.39 -8.75
N ASP A 344 -9.53 4.27 -8.86
CA ASP A 344 -8.34 3.99 -9.65
C ASP A 344 -7.58 2.79 -9.05
N GLU A 345 -7.59 1.67 -9.78
CA GLU A 345 -7.00 0.41 -9.33
C GLU A 345 -5.46 0.50 -9.23
N THR A 346 -4.84 1.46 -9.92
CA THR A 346 -3.39 1.64 -9.93
C THR A 346 -2.85 2.29 -8.65
N GLU A 347 -3.71 2.95 -7.86
CA GLU A 347 -3.31 3.57 -6.59
C GLU A 347 -3.54 2.66 -5.37
N SER A 348 -2.64 2.74 -4.38
CA SER A 348 -2.80 2.09 -3.08
C SER A 348 -3.84 2.79 -2.22
N LEU A 349 -4.77 2.05 -1.62
CA LEU A 349 -5.59 2.59 -0.53
C LEU A 349 -4.65 3.06 0.59
N GLY A 350 -4.56 4.37 0.77
CA GLY A 350 -3.65 5.00 1.73
C GLY A 350 -4.13 4.93 3.19
N SER A 351 -5.25 4.27 3.47
CA SER A 351 -5.91 4.21 4.77
C SER A 351 -6.85 3.01 4.89
N ILE A 352 -7.26 2.70 6.13
CA ILE A 352 -8.28 1.69 6.45
C ILE A 352 -9.66 2.26 6.09
N PRO A 353 -10.41 1.64 5.16
CA PRO A 353 -11.71 2.14 4.78
C PRO A 353 -12.77 1.88 5.83
N VAL A 354 -13.62 2.88 6.03
CA VAL A 354 -14.91 2.79 6.73
C VAL A 354 -15.99 3.09 5.70
N VAL A 355 -16.84 2.12 5.41
CA VAL A 355 -17.83 2.22 4.32
C VAL A 355 -19.24 1.94 4.82
N TRP A 356 -20.23 2.44 4.09
CA TRP A 356 -21.63 2.09 4.30
C TRP A 356 -22.16 1.21 3.16
N GLY A 357 -22.76 0.08 3.53
CA GLY A 357 -23.41 -0.83 2.59
C GLY A 357 -22.46 -1.35 1.50
N VAL A 358 -23.03 -2.00 0.49
CA VAL A 358 -22.29 -2.64 -0.62
C VAL A 358 -22.54 -1.96 -1.97
N LEU A 359 -23.28 -0.86 -2.00
CA LEU A 359 -23.66 -0.18 -3.25
C LEU A 359 -22.73 1.00 -3.53
N ARG A 360 -22.75 1.48 -4.79
CA ARG A 360 -22.11 2.74 -5.22
C ARG A 360 -20.59 2.78 -4.95
N GLY A 361 -19.90 1.66 -5.17
CA GLY A 361 -18.45 1.55 -5.06
C GLY A 361 -17.94 1.12 -3.67
N SER A 362 -18.80 1.04 -2.64
CA SER A 362 -18.40 0.53 -1.33
C SER A 362 -17.90 -0.92 -1.38
N ASP A 363 -18.52 -1.76 -2.20
CA ASP A 363 -18.09 -3.14 -2.49
C ASP A 363 -16.68 -3.19 -3.10
N ALA A 364 -16.40 -2.34 -4.09
CA ALA A 364 -15.08 -2.24 -4.72
C ALA A 364 -14.00 -1.78 -3.71
N ILE A 365 -14.32 -0.82 -2.83
CA ILE A 365 -13.42 -0.40 -1.75
C ILE A 365 -13.14 -1.56 -0.77
N ILE A 366 -14.18 -2.30 -0.34
CA ILE A 366 -14.00 -3.48 0.53
C ILE A 366 -13.16 -4.55 -0.19
N ALA A 367 -13.43 -4.82 -1.46
CA ALA A 367 -12.69 -5.82 -2.25
C ALA A 367 -11.20 -5.46 -2.35
N ARG A 368 -10.89 -4.18 -2.60
CA ARG A 368 -9.50 -3.68 -2.62
C ARG A 368 -8.83 -3.77 -1.25
N ALA A 369 -9.54 -3.44 -0.17
CA ALA A 369 -9.00 -3.61 1.19
C ALA A 369 -8.65 -5.09 1.47
N LYS A 370 -9.56 -6.01 1.12
CA LYS A 370 -9.33 -7.45 1.24
C LYS A 370 -8.15 -7.92 0.39
N ALA A 371 -8.07 -7.52 -0.88
CA ALA A 371 -6.99 -7.88 -1.80
C ALA A 371 -5.61 -7.40 -1.30
N LYS A 372 -5.56 -6.26 -0.61
CA LYS A 372 -4.33 -5.70 -0.02
C LYS A 372 -4.08 -6.14 1.42
N GLY A 373 -4.93 -7.02 1.97
CA GLY A 373 -4.83 -7.48 3.36
C GLY A 373 -5.00 -6.34 4.39
N LEU A 374 -5.67 -5.25 4.04
CA LEU A 374 -5.98 -4.14 4.95
C LEU A 374 -7.19 -4.48 5.82
N HIS A 375 -7.21 -3.92 7.02
CA HIS A 375 -8.46 -3.85 7.79
C HIS A 375 -9.52 -3.03 7.03
N PHE A 376 -10.79 -3.27 7.33
CA PHE A 376 -11.89 -2.40 6.94
C PHE A 376 -12.97 -2.37 8.01
N TYR A 377 -13.77 -1.32 8.03
CA TYR A 377 -14.97 -1.20 8.85
C TYR A 377 -16.20 -1.06 7.95
N TYR A 378 -17.22 -1.84 8.25
CA TYR A 378 -18.46 -1.89 7.50
C TYR A 378 -19.61 -1.40 8.38
N ILE A 379 -20.32 -0.37 7.91
CA ILE A 379 -21.50 0.19 8.54
C ILE A 379 -22.73 -0.21 7.73
N ASP A 380 -23.80 -0.60 8.41
CA ASP A 380 -25.08 -0.96 7.79
C ASP A 380 -26.22 -0.78 8.81
N HIS A 381 -27.45 -1.12 8.43
CA HIS A 381 -28.59 -1.05 9.31
C HIS A 381 -28.39 -1.89 10.58
N ALA A 382 -28.79 -1.33 11.72
CA ALA A 382 -28.70 -1.99 13.01
C ALA A 382 -29.48 -3.30 13.09
N TYR A 383 -29.08 -4.15 14.05
CA TYR A 383 -29.79 -5.38 14.40
C TYR A 383 -31.14 -5.08 15.03
N PHE A 384 -31.18 -4.06 15.90
CA PHE A 384 -32.35 -3.59 16.62
C PHE A 384 -32.63 -2.11 16.34
N ASP A 385 -33.90 -1.71 16.40
CA ASP A 385 -34.35 -0.34 16.10
C ASP A 385 -33.82 0.23 14.77
N ARG A 386 -33.92 -0.60 13.72
CA ARG A 386 -33.44 -0.26 12.37
C ARG A 386 -34.19 0.93 11.77
N GLY A 387 -33.47 1.76 11.03
CA GLY A 387 -34.04 2.83 10.21
C GLY A 387 -33.01 3.91 9.90
N HIS A 388 -33.23 4.66 8.82
CA HIS A 388 -32.40 5.84 8.55
C HIS A 388 -32.58 6.86 9.67
N GLY A 389 -31.45 7.40 10.15
CA GLY A 389 -31.41 8.38 11.24
C GLY A 389 -31.57 7.79 12.65
N LYS A 390 -31.66 6.46 12.78
CA LYS A 390 -31.77 5.78 14.08
C LYS A 390 -30.42 5.18 14.50
N SER A 391 -30.33 3.85 14.48
CA SER A 391 -29.17 3.07 14.87
C SER A 391 -28.57 2.34 13.67
N TYR A 392 -27.27 2.13 13.74
CA TYR A 392 -26.50 1.45 12.72
C TYR A 392 -25.51 0.47 13.36
N ARG A 393 -25.31 -0.67 12.71
CA ARG A 393 -24.25 -1.60 13.10
C ARG A 393 -22.93 -1.16 12.48
N ILE A 394 -21.84 -1.48 13.13
CA ILE A 394 -20.50 -1.30 12.57
C ILE A 394 -19.63 -2.50 12.97
N THR A 395 -18.93 -3.07 11.99
CA THR A 395 -18.14 -4.30 12.16
C THR A 395 -16.78 -4.15 11.51
N ARG A 396 -15.72 -4.64 12.16
CA ARG A 396 -14.39 -4.77 11.56
C ARG A 396 -14.28 -6.07 10.75
N ASN A 397 -13.76 -5.98 9.53
CA ASN A 397 -13.42 -7.12 8.67
C ASN A 397 -14.58 -8.09 8.34
N GLY A 398 -15.83 -7.67 8.52
CA GLY A 398 -17.00 -8.50 8.28
C GLY A 398 -18.25 -7.67 8.07
N TYR A 399 -19.33 -8.32 7.63
CA TYR A 399 -20.63 -7.68 7.42
C TYR A 399 -21.54 -7.78 8.67
N GLU A 400 -21.22 -8.70 9.57
CA GLU A 400 -21.99 -9.08 10.75
C GLU A 400 -21.07 -9.10 11.98
N ALA A 401 -21.62 -8.99 13.19
CA ALA A 401 -20.88 -8.79 14.44
C ALA A 401 -19.86 -9.89 14.82
N GLY A 402 -19.80 -10.99 14.06
CA GLY A 402 -18.82 -12.07 14.25
C GLY A 402 -19.06 -12.90 15.51
N PRO A 403 -18.00 -13.55 16.03
CA PRO A 403 -18.10 -14.38 17.23
C PRO A 403 -18.57 -13.60 18.46
N VAL A 404 -19.37 -14.24 19.32
CA VAL A 404 -20.00 -13.60 20.47
C VAL A 404 -18.97 -13.25 21.53
N ARG A 405 -18.90 -11.98 21.88
CA ARG A 405 -18.07 -11.48 23.00
C ARG A 405 -18.89 -11.31 24.27
N LYS A 406 -18.24 -11.50 25.41
CA LYS A 406 -18.83 -11.24 26.73
C LYS A 406 -19.10 -9.76 26.89
N CYS A 407 -20.38 -9.38 26.81
CA CYS A 407 -20.82 -8.00 26.95
C CYS A 407 -21.80 -7.86 28.12
N PRO A 408 -21.82 -6.71 28.82
CA PRO A 408 -22.92 -6.36 29.70
C PRO A 408 -24.25 -6.37 28.92
N ASP A 409 -25.36 -6.61 29.62
CA ASP A 409 -26.69 -6.68 29.03
C ASP A 409 -27.43 -5.32 29.01
N ASP A 410 -26.81 -4.26 29.55
CA ASP A 410 -27.38 -2.93 29.73
C ASP A 410 -27.88 -2.31 28.44
N ARG A 411 -27.06 -2.34 27.37
CA ARG A 411 -27.46 -1.81 26.05
C ARG A 411 -28.65 -2.55 25.48
N PHE A 412 -28.69 -3.88 25.63
CA PHE A 412 -29.84 -4.66 25.17
C PHE A 412 -31.10 -4.38 26.00
N ARG A 413 -30.97 -4.32 27.34
CA ARG A 413 -32.09 -3.98 28.24
C ARG A 413 -32.68 -2.60 27.93
N ASN A 414 -31.85 -1.63 27.58
CA ASN A 414 -32.30 -0.28 27.20
C ASN A 414 -33.13 -0.24 25.91
N LEU A 415 -33.07 -1.28 25.06
CA LEU A 415 -33.92 -1.38 23.87
C LEU A 415 -35.38 -1.74 24.21
N GLY A 416 -35.67 -2.23 25.42
CA GLY A 416 -37.01 -2.62 25.83
C GLY A 416 -37.62 -3.78 25.03
N ILE A 417 -36.79 -4.62 24.40
CA ILE A 417 -37.23 -5.75 23.58
C ILE A 417 -37.58 -6.93 24.48
N THR A 418 -38.82 -7.40 24.39
CA THR A 418 -39.26 -8.65 25.04
C THR A 418 -38.69 -9.86 24.31
N ILE A 419 -38.09 -10.78 25.05
CA ILE A 419 -37.62 -12.07 24.54
C ILE A 419 -38.65 -13.14 24.94
N GLU A 420 -39.35 -13.70 23.95
CA GLU A 420 -40.32 -14.77 24.17
C GLU A 420 -39.60 -16.12 24.42
N PRO A 421 -40.17 -17.03 25.25
CA PRO A 421 -39.64 -18.38 25.38
C PRO A 421 -39.54 -19.10 24.03
N TRP A 422 -38.57 -20.00 23.88
CA TRP A 422 -38.47 -20.84 22.68
C TRP A 422 -39.75 -21.66 22.47
N ARG A 423 -40.36 -21.50 21.29
CA ARG A 423 -41.45 -22.33 20.81
C ARG A 423 -40.87 -23.64 20.27
N LYS A 424 -41.37 -24.76 20.81
CA LYS A 424 -40.93 -26.12 20.46
C LYS A 424 -41.96 -26.89 19.64
N SER A 425 -43.01 -26.21 19.19
CA SER A 425 -44.13 -26.75 18.43
C SER A 425 -44.46 -25.81 17.27
N GLY A 426 -44.95 -26.38 16.18
CA GLY A 426 -45.29 -25.68 14.95
C GLY A 426 -45.15 -26.64 13.78
N ARG A 427 -45.80 -26.34 12.66
CA ARG A 427 -45.76 -27.20 11.47
C ARG A 427 -44.99 -26.58 10.32
N SER A 428 -45.15 -25.30 10.05
CA SER A 428 -44.63 -24.65 8.84
C SER A 428 -43.14 -24.26 8.94
N ILE A 429 -42.42 -24.29 7.82
CA ILE A 429 -41.07 -23.73 7.68
C ILE A 429 -41.17 -22.43 6.90
N ILE A 430 -40.80 -21.31 7.53
CA ILE A 430 -40.83 -20.01 6.88
C ILE A 430 -39.48 -19.74 6.21
N VAL A 431 -39.44 -19.60 4.89
CA VAL A 431 -38.21 -19.33 4.13
C VAL A 431 -38.20 -17.87 3.69
N CYS A 432 -37.22 -17.11 4.16
CA CYS A 432 -37.01 -15.70 3.81
C CYS A 432 -35.79 -15.56 2.89
N PRO A 433 -35.96 -15.50 1.56
CA PRO A 433 -34.84 -15.38 0.63
C PRO A 433 -34.13 -14.03 0.73
N PRO A 434 -32.83 -13.98 0.36
CA PRO A 434 -32.12 -12.71 0.17
C PRO A 434 -32.76 -11.91 -0.98
N THR A 435 -32.55 -10.59 -0.97
CA THR A 435 -32.89 -9.74 -2.13
C THR A 435 -31.84 -9.89 -3.22
N ASP A 436 -32.18 -9.65 -4.48
CA ASP A 436 -31.26 -9.76 -5.64
C ASP A 436 -29.93 -9.02 -5.43
N PHE A 437 -29.95 -7.79 -4.89
CA PHE A 437 -28.74 -7.03 -4.58
C PHE A 437 -27.82 -7.72 -3.55
N PHE A 438 -28.43 -8.33 -2.52
CA PHE A 438 -27.68 -9.09 -1.53
C PHE A 438 -27.13 -10.36 -2.15
N ALA A 439 -27.95 -11.06 -2.94
CA ALA A 439 -27.56 -12.30 -3.59
C ALA A 439 -26.34 -12.09 -4.51
N ALA A 440 -26.36 -11.03 -5.33
CA ALA A 440 -25.22 -10.67 -6.17
C ALA A 440 -23.97 -10.28 -5.34
N ALA A 441 -24.13 -9.46 -4.30
CA ALA A 441 -22.99 -9.00 -3.48
C ALA A 441 -22.34 -10.13 -2.66
N HIS A 442 -23.07 -11.21 -2.39
CA HIS A 442 -22.63 -12.34 -1.58
C HIS A 442 -22.47 -13.65 -2.37
N ASN A 443 -22.58 -13.61 -3.72
CA ASN A 443 -22.50 -14.76 -4.63
C ASN A 443 -23.44 -15.90 -4.21
N CYS A 444 -24.72 -15.58 -3.97
CA CYS A 444 -25.75 -16.54 -3.55
C CYS A 444 -27.06 -16.40 -4.35
N GLU A 445 -26.95 -16.19 -5.66
CA GLU A 445 -28.06 -15.99 -6.60
C GLU A 445 -29.09 -17.13 -6.60
N ASN A 446 -28.64 -18.38 -6.51
CA ASN A 446 -29.51 -19.57 -6.53
C ASN A 446 -29.95 -20.03 -5.13
N TRP A 447 -29.69 -19.23 -4.08
CA TRP A 447 -29.86 -19.66 -2.70
C TRP A 447 -31.26 -20.20 -2.38
N LEU A 448 -32.32 -19.57 -2.93
CA LEU A 448 -33.69 -19.99 -2.66
C LEU A 448 -33.96 -21.40 -3.22
N ASP A 449 -33.65 -21.63 -4.49
CA ASP A 449 -33.94 -22.90 -5.16
C ASP A 449 -33.13 -24.04 -4.54
N ASP A 450 -31.85 -23.81 -4.26
CA ASP A 450 -30.97 -24.78 -3.59
C ASP A 450 -31.48 -25.12 -2.18
N THR A 451 -31.88 -24.10 -1.41
CA THR A 451 -32.43 -24.28 -0.06
C THR A 451 -33.75 -25.04 -0.09
N LEU A 452 -34.65 -24.72 -1.02
CA LEU A 452 -35.93 -25.42 -1.15
C LEU A 452 -35.75 -26.87 -1.59
N ALA A 453 -34.79 -27.15 -2.48
CA ALA A 453 -34.46 -28.51 -2.88
C ALA A 453 -33.94 -29.32 -1.68
N GLN A 454 -33.01 -28.76 -0.91
CA GLN A 454 -32.48 -29.42 0.29
C GLN A 454 -33.58 -29.66 1.33
N LEU A 455 -34.37 -28.65 1.69
CA LEU A 455 -35.40 -28.79 2.71
C LEU A 455 -36.42 -29.89 2.36
N ARG A 456 -36.82 -29.99 1.09
CA ARG A 456 -37.78 -31.02 0.63
C ARG A 456 -37.26 -32.45 0.73
N LEU A 457 -35.94 -32.65 0.85
CA LEU A 457 -35.35 -33.98 1.09
C LEU A 457 -35.44 -34.37 2.58
N GLU A 458 -35.52 -33.39 3.47
CA GLU A 458 -35.32 -33.57 4.91
C GLU A 458 -36.63 -33.49 5.70
N THR A 459 -37.70 -32.99 5.10
CA THR A 459 -38.99 -32.77 5.78
C THR A 459 -40.20 -32.84 4.85
N ASP A 460 -41.35 -33.23 5.41
CA ASP A 460 -42.68 -33.16 4.78
C ASP A 460 -43.48 -31.93 5.26
N ARG A 461 -42.87 -31.06 6.07
CA ARG A 461 -43.50 -29.85 6.60
C ARG A 461 -43.84 -28.85 5.48
N PRO A 462 -44.97 -28.11 5.60
CA PRO A 462 -45.30 -27.05 4.65
C PRO A 462 -44.21 -25.97 4.65
N ILE A 463 -43.67 -25.65 3.47
CA ILE A 463 -42.69 -24.58 3.28
C ILE A 463 -43.41 -23.33 2.78
N LEU A 464 -43.30 -22.22 3.52
CA LEU A 464 -43.91 -20.93 3.20
C LEU A 464 -42.82 -19.92 2.86
N ILE A 465 -42.80 -19.45 1.62
CA ILE A 465 -41.83 -18.45 1.16
C ILE A 465 -42.33 -17.06 1.53
N ARG A 466 -41.51 -16.29 2.25
CA ARG A 466 -41.82 -14.93 2.70
C ARG A 466 -40.78 -13.94 2.17
N THR A 467 -41.11 -13.26 1.07
CA THR A 467 -40.25 -12.24 0.46
C THR A 467 -40.26 -10.93 1.24
N LYS A 468 -39.28 -10.05 0.97
CA LYS A 468 -39.24 -8.70 1.53
C LYS A 468 -40.44 -7.90 1.00
N PRO A 469 -41.23 -7.24 1.87
CA PRO A 469 -42.38 -6.45 1.42
C PRO A 469 -41.96 -5.35 0.44
N ARG A 470 -42.72 -5.19 -0.65
CA ARG A 470 -42.58 -4.03 -1.55
C ARG A 470 -43.57 -2.94 -1.13
N THR A 471 -43.20 -1.69 -1.40
CA THR A 471 -44.04 -0.55 -1.06
C THR A 471 -45.41 -0.68 -1.73
N GLY A 472 -46.49 -0.62 -0.95
CA GLY A 472 -47.87 -0.70 -1.44
C GLY A 472 -48.44 -2.11 -1.57
N GLU A 473 -47.65 -3.16 -1.29
CA GLU A 473 -48.16 -4.53 -1.28
C GLU A 473 -48.65 -4.94 0.12
N PRO A 474 -49.78 -5.67 0.23
CA PRO A 474 -50.21 -6.23 1.50
C PRO A 474 -49.15 -7.23 2.00
N PHE A 475 -48.75 -7.11 3.27
CA PHE A 475 -47.76 -7.98 3.86
C PHE A 475 -48.25 -8.55 5.19
N LEU A 476 -47.98 -9.83 5.43
CA LEU A 476 -48.24 -10.47 6.71
C LEU A 476 -47.16 -10.04 7.73
N PRO A 477 -47.54 -9.49 8.89
CA PRO A 477 -46.59 -9.18 9.96
C PRO A 477 -45.78 -10.42 10.36
N LEU A 478 -44.50 -10.21 10.67
CA LEU A 478 -43.60 -11.34 11.00
C LEU A 478 -44.14 -12.18 12.16
N GLN A 479 -44.64 -11.54 13.22
CA GLN A 479 -45.18 -12.24 14.38
C GLN A 479 -46.35 -13.16 14.02
N GLU A 480 -47.24 -12.73 13.12
CA GLU A 480 -48.35 -13.55 12.61
C GLU A 480 -47.84 -14.71 11.75
N ALA A 481 -46.89 -14.44 10.84
CA ALA A 481 -46.26 -15.46 10.00
C ALA A 481 -45.55 -16.54 10.82
N LEU A 482 -45.09 -16.21 12.03
CA LEU A 482 -44.37 -17.13 12.89
C LEU A 482 -45.28 -17.95 13.81
N LEU A 483 -46.59 -17.72 13.89
CA LEU A 483 -47.47 -18.37 14.90
C LEU A 483 -47.41 -19.91 14.88
N ASP A 484 -47.41 -20.51 13.69
CA ASP A 484 -47.29 -21.96 13.47
C ASP A 484 -45.94 -22.36 12.85
N ALA A 485 -44.92 -21.51 13.00
CA ALA A 485 -43.60 -21.79 12.46
C ALA A 485 -42.86 -22.82 13.34
N HIS A 486 -42.49 -23.95 12.74
CA HIS A 486 -41.50 -24.88 13.24
C HIS A 486 -40.11 -24.24 13.29
N ALA A 487 -39.75 -23.53 12.21
CA ALA A 487 -38.49 -22.81 12.10
C ALA A 487 -38.56 -21.70 11.04
N LEU A 488 -37.67 -20.71 11.15
CA LEU A 488 -37.40 -19.74 10.09
C LEU A 488 -36.05 -20.04 9.43
N VAL A 489 -36.00 -20.04 8.10
CA VAL A 489 -34.81 -20.26 7.28
C VAL A 489 -34.49 -19.01 6.49
N THR A 490 -33.26 -18.50 6.56
CA THR A 490 -32.81 -17.33 5.77
C THR A 490 -31.29 -17.35 5.62
N HIS A 491 -30.72 -16.64 4.64
CA HIS A 491 -29.27 -16.57 4.53
C HIS A 491 -28.63 -15.79 5.69
N SER A 492 -28.83 -14.47 5.77
CA SER A 492 -28.23 -13.63 6.83
C SER A 492 -29.10 -12.43 7.21
N SER A 493 -30.41 -12.50 6.96
CA SER A 493 -31.32 -11.39 7.23
C SER A 493 -31.55 -11.17 8.73
N ASN A 494 -31.69 -9.90 9.16
CA ASN A 494 -32.11 -9.53 10.52
C ASN A 494 -33.47 -10.11 10.92
N VAL A 495 -34.28 -10.60 9.97
CA VAL A 495 -35.51 -11.35 10.27
C VAL A 495 -35.23 -12.58 11.15
N ALA A 496 -34.04 -13.18 11.07
CA ALA A 496 -33.63 -14.26 11.96
C ALA A 496 -33.46 -13.78 13.41
N ILE A 497 -32.98 -12.56 13.61
CA ILE A 497 -32.82 -11.97 14.93
C ILE A 497 -34.19 -11.72 15.55
N GLU A 498 -35.10 -11.12 14.77
CA GLU A 498 -36.49 -10.88 15.19
C GLU A 498 -37.21 -12.19 15.52
N ALA A 499 -37.10 -13.21 14.66
CA ALA A 499 -37.69 -14.52 14.89
C ALA A 499 -37.14 -15.21 16.14
N ALA A 500 -35.83 -15.12 16.37
CA ALA A 500 -35.20 -15.63 17.58
C ALA A 500 -35.69 -14.90 18.84
N CYS A 501 -35.89 -13.57 18.80
CA CYS A 501 -36.51 -12.83 19.90
C CYS A 501 -37.95 -13.27 20.16
N LEU A 502 -38.72 -13.55 19.10
CA LEU A 502 -40.09 -14.08 19.16
C LEU A 502 -40.16 -15.58 19.49
N GLY A 503 -39.04 -16.21 19.85
CA GLY A 503 -38.99 -17.59 20.28
C GLY A 503 -39.08 -18.62 19.15
N THR A 504 -38.94 -18.24 17.88
CA THR A 504 -38.90 -19.19 16.75
C THR A 504 -37.45 -19.57 16.44
N PRO A 505 -37.09 -20.86 16.44
CA PRO A 505 -35.73 -21.28 16.11
C PRO A 505 -35.38 -20.96 14.65
N VAL A 506 -34.11 -20.70 14.40
CA VAL A 506 -33.64 -20.20 13.10
C VAL A 506 -32.56 -21.07 12.47
N PHE A 507 -32.62 -21.19 11.16
CA PHE A 507 -31.65 -21.84 10.30
C PHE A 507 -31.05 -20.80 9.36
N VAL A 508 -29.74 -20.60 9.46
CA VAL A 508 -29.07 -19.47 8.82
C VAL A 508 -27.73 -19.85 8.20
N SER A 509 -27.25 -19.06 7.25
CA SER A 509 -25.87 -19.19 6.75
C SER A 509 -24.86 -19.02 7.89
N PRO A 510 -23.70 -19.71 7.86
CA PRO A 510 -22.60 -19.48 8.81
C PRO A 510 -22.16 -18.01 8.93
N THR A 511 -22.41 -17.20 7.90
CA THR A 511 -22.06 -15.78 7.89
C THR A 511 -23.09 -14.89 8.59
N SER A 512 -24.23 -15.41 9.04
CA SER A 512 -25.29 -14.62 9.68
C SER A 512 -24.95 -14.21 11.12
N ALA A 513 -25.36 -12.99 11.53
CA ALA A 513 -25.35 -12.60 12.94
C ALA A 513 -26.15 -13.53 13.86
N ALA A 514 -27.12 -14.29 13.33
CA ALA A 514 -27.90 -15.25 14.10
C ALA A 514 -27.26 -16.66 14.17
N ALA A 515 -26.13 -16.90 13.48
CA ALA A 515 -25.47 -18.20 13.48
C ALA A 515 -25.09 -18.72 14.89
N PRO A 516 -24.68 -17.88 15.86
CA PRO A 516 -24.37 -18.36 17.22
C PRO A 516 -25.55 -18.99 17.97
N ILE A 517 -26.78 -18.59 17.65
CA ILE A 517 -27.99 -19.15 18.26
C ILE A 517 -28.81 -20.04 17.32
N GLY A 518 -28.51 -20.00 16.03
CA GLY A 518 -29.18 -20.74 14.98
C GLY A 518 -28.50 -22.06 14.65
N ARG A 519 -29.07 -22.76 13.67
CA ARG A 519 -28.42 -23.89 13.00
C ARG A 519 -27.93 -23.48 11.62
N THR A 520 -26.71 -23.89 11.27
CA THR A 520 -26.12 -23.61 9.95
C THR A 520 -26.21 -24.77 8.98
N ASP A 521 -26.60 -25.94 9.48
CA ASP A 521 -26.87 -27.13 8.68
C ASP A 521 -28.38 -27.29 8.51
N PHE A 522 -28.85 -27.12 7.27
CA PHE A 522 -30.27 -27.21 6.92
C PHE A 522 -30.76 -28.65 6.85
N GLY A 523 -29.85 -29.64 6.76
CA GLY A 523 -30.19 -31.08 6.91
C GLY A 523 -30.80 -31.40 8.27
N MET A 524 -30.50 -30.57 9.28
CA MET A 524 -30.98 -30.75 10.63
C MET A 524 -32.30 -30.01 10.92
N ILE A 525 -33.11 -29.72 9.88
CA ILE A 525 -34.34 -28.91 10.01
C ILE A 525 -35.34 -29.49 11.03
N GLU A 526 -35.43 -30.82 11.14
CA GLU A 526 -36.27 -31.50 12.13
C GLU A 526 -35.71 -31.49 13.56
N SER A 527 -34.48 -31.02 13.76
CA SER A 527 -33.81 -30.96 15.06
C SER A 527 -33.27 -29.56 15.41
N PRO A 528 -34.17 -28.56 15.62
CA PRO A 528 -33.76 -27.20 15.96
C PRO A 528 -32.95 -27.13 17.27
N ARG A 529 -32.18 -26.04 17.43
CA ARG A 529 -31.50 -25.70 18.69
C ARG A 529 -32.26 -24.63 19.46
N TYR A 530 -32.09 -24.64 20.78
CA TYR A 530 -32.74 -23.71 21.71
C TYR A 530 -31.74 -23.16 22.74
N PRO A 531 -30.65 -22.50 22.30
CA PRO A 531 -29.62 -21.99 23.21
C PRO A 531 -30.11 -20.80 24.02
N LYS A 532 -29.37 -20.42 25.07
CA LYS A 532 -29.57 -19.13 25.74
C LYS A 532 -29.23 -18.01 24.77
N ARG A 533 -29.99 -16.91 24.80
CA ARG A 533 -29.89 -15.79 23.85
C ARG A 533 -29.20 -14.57 24.45
N ASP A 534 -29.10 -14.48 25.78
CA ASP A 534 -28.72 -13.27 26.51
C ASP A 534 -27.35 -12.71 26.10
N GLY A 535 -26.31 -13.56 26.12
CA GLY A 535 -24.95 -13.13 25.74
C GLY A 535 -24.84 -12.73 24.27
N TRP A 536 -25.58 -13.40 23.39
CA TRP A 536 -25.64 -13.07 21.96
C TRP A 536 -26.37 -11.74 21.71
N LEU A 537 -27.50 -11.51 22.37
CA LEU A 537 -28.27 -10.27 22.27
C LEU A 537 -27.47 -9.07 22.83
N ALA A 538 -26.77 -9.27 23.95
CA ALA A 538 -25.85 -8.29 24.50
C ALA A 538 -24.73 -7.94 23.49
N HIS A 539 -24.11 -8.95 22.88
CA HIS A 539 -23.08 -8.75 21.86
C HIS A 539 -23.58 -7.94 20.66
N LEU A 540 -24.76 -8.27 20.13
CA LEU A 540 -25.37 -7.52 19.04
C LEU A 540 -25.68 -6.07 19.43
N ALA A 541 -26.19 -5.83 20.64
CA ALA A 541 -26.47 -4.49 21.14
C ALA A 541 -25.21 -3.64 21.36
N TYR A 542 -24.07 -4.28 21.66
CA TYR A 542 -22.74 -3.65 21.72
C TYR A 542 -22.08 -3.45 20.34
N SER A 543 -22.67 -4.03 19.29
CA SER A 543 -22.18 -3.92 17.91
C SER A 543 -23.02 -2.94 17.06
N GLN A 544 -23.89 -2.15 17.70
CA GLN A 544 -24.69 -1.11 17.07
C GLN A 544 -24.76 0.16 17.91
N PHE A 545 -24.88 1.29 17.23
CA PHE A 545 -24.83 2.60 17.85
C PHE A 545 -25.83 3.55 17.20
N THR A 546 -26.33 4.49 17.99
CA THR A 546 -27.18 5.58 17.48
C THR A 546 -26.35 6.56 16.65
N LEU A 547 -27.01 7.36 15.82
CA LEU A 547 -26.33 8.42 15.08
C LEU A 547 -25.61 9.43 16.00
N GLU A 548 -26.14 9.67 17.20
CA GLU A 548 -25.51 10.54 18.22
C GLU A 548 -24.23 9.92 18.80
N GLU A 549 -24.23 8.61 19.05
CA GLU A 549 -23.03 7.88 19.49
C GLU A 549 -21.94 7.88 18.41
N PHE A 550 -22.34 7.80 17.13
CA PHE A 550 -21.42 8.00 16.02
C PHE A 550 -20.83 9.40 16.01
N ALA A 551 -21.67 10.44 16.07
CA ALA A 551 -21.24 11.85 15.97
C ALA A 551 -20.38 12.31 17.16
N SER A 552 -20.63 11.78 18.36
CA SER A 552 -19.88 12.10 19.58
C SER A 552 -18.56 11.35 19.73
N GLY A 553 -18.35 10.29 18.93
CA GLY A 553 -17.18 9.41 19.04
C GLY A 553 -17.32 8.29 20.07
N ALA A 554 -18.44 8.23 20.80
CA ALA A 554 -18.73 7.15 21.75
C ALA A 554 -18.74 5.77 21.06
N ALA A 555 -19.30 5.68 19.84
CA ALA A 555 -19.29 4.46 19.05
C ALA A 555 -17.86 3.96 18.78
N TRP A 556 -16.97 4.86 18.34
CA TRP A 556 -15.58 4.51 18.06
C TRP A 556 -14.82 4.07 19.32
N ALA A 557 -15.01 4.77 20.43
CA ALA A 557 -14.40 4.40 21.70
C ALA A 557 -14.84 3.01 22.17
N LEU A 558 -16.16 2.74 22.16
CA LEU A 558 -16.73 1.46 22.56
C LEU A 558 -16.32 0.33 21.64
N MET A 559 -16.21 0.55 20.33
CA MET A 559 -15.73 -0.47 19.40
C MET A 559 -14.31 -0.92 19.71
N ARG A 560 -13.40 0.02 20.03
CA ARG A 560 -12.01 -0.34 20.36
C ARG A 560 -11.94 -1.11 21.67
N GLU A 561 -12.71 -0.70 22.68
CA GLU A 561 -12.85 -1.47 23.92
C GLU A 561 -13.44 -2.86 23.65
N HIS A 562 -14.41 -2.96 22.75
CA HIS A 562 -15.06 -4.21 22.39
C HIS A 562 -14.08 -5.22 21.78
N GLU A 563 -13.03 -4.78 21.08
CA GLU A 563 -11.98 -5.67 20.56
C GLU A 563 -11.19 -6.40 21.65
N GLU A 564 -11.12 -5.84 22.86
CA GLU A 564 -10.39 -6.39 24.01
C GLU A 564 -11.20 -7.40 24.82
N ARG A 565 -12.50 -7.52 24.55
CA ARG A 565 -13.39 -8.40 25.33
C ARG A 565 -13.23 -9.87 24.95
N ASP A 566 -13.25 -10.72 25.97
CA ASP A 566 -13.23 -12.18 25.80
C ASP A 566 -14.43 -12.69 24.97
N PHE A 567 -14.20 -13.77 24.23
CA PHE A 567 -15.27 -14.55 23.61
C PHE A 567 -16.03 -15.40 24.64
N VAL A 568 -17.29 -15.71 24.33
CA VAL A 568 -18.18 -16.57 25.15
C VAL A 568 -17.84 -18.05 25.00
#